data_AF-A0AAW0DNV5-F1
#
_entry.id   AF-A0AAW0DNV5-F1
#
_cell.length_a   1.000
_cell.length_b   1.000
_cell.length_c   1.000
_cell.angle_alpha   90.00
_cell.angle_beta   90.00
_cell.angle_gamma   90.00
#
_symmetry.space_group_name_H-M   'P 1'
#
loop_
_entity.id
_entity.type
_entity.pdbx_description
1 polymer ?
#
loop_
_entity_poly.entity_id
_entity_poly.type
_entity_poly.pdbx_seq_one_letter_code
_entity_poly.pdbx_strand_id
1 'polypeptide(L)'
;MPNPLSSRSGSAGFLTAQVLKKLGIPYTVFEQDAALDARPRDWDFGIYWAQTPLADCLPPEITEERVRATQQFEKYGKRLVGIETNGKIVTATFEDGTQEQGGLLIGAEAHECSDSTPSSEWTFTLMVSWNDYNDFYTTTTEIPNIGSKPEILRKAKAQAQRFGEPFRSIWNAVPDDAPVWYNRLSSWPTEEWDNRNGTVTLIGDAAHPMLPHRGQGLNNAIHGVASLQSALRDRYEPDDAQPFKRALEVYESDVWERGREAVIMSDENAEAVHNWEKLKKSPLFKLGIKPRVVGDE
;
A
#
# COMPACT_ATOMS: atom_id res chain seq x y z
N MET A 1 -29.04 -8.86 8.34
CA MET A 1 -27.74 -9.57 8.30
C MET A 1 -26.65 -8.56 8.65
N PRO A 2 -25.60 -8.94 9.38
CA PRO A 2 -24.54 -7.99 9.74
C PRO A 2 -23.60 -7.75 8.53
N ASN A 3 -23.33 -6.48 8.21
CA ASN A 3 -22.59 -6.06 7.00
C ASN A 3 -21.07 -5.97 7.27
N PRO A 4 -20.18 -6.42 6.39
CA PRO A 4 -18.76 -6.04 6.46
C PRO A 4 -18.53 -4.52 6.47
N LEU A 5 -17.59 -4.05 7.28
CA LEU A 5 -17.11 -2.68 7.44
C LEU A 5 -15.66 -2.62 6.95
N SER A 6 -15.26 -1.59 6.20
CA SER A 6 -13.84 -1.34 5.85
C SER A 6 -13.37 -0.07 6.56
N SER A 7 -12.29 -0.11 7.36
CA SER A 7 -11.92 0.97 8.30
C SER A 7 -10.90 1.99 7.81
N ARG A 8 -10.44 1.91 6.57
CA ARG A 8 -9.70 2.93 5.82
C ARG A 8 -9.76 2.49 4.34
N SER A 9 -9.77 3.40 3.39
CA SER A 9 -10.08 3.09 1.99
C SER A 9 -9.05 3.65 1.05
N GLY A 10 -7.94 2.92 1.00
CA GLY A 10 -7.09 2.93 -0.18
C GLY A 10 -7.55 1.98 -1.28
N SER A 11 -6.79 1.92 -2.38
CA SER A 11 -6.86 0.95 -3.48
C SER A 11 -7.21 -0.47 -3.04
N ALA A 12 -6.60 -1.00 -1.96
CA ALA A 12 -6.92 -2.33 -1.45
C ALA A 12 -8.34 -2.41 -0.83
N GLY A 13 -8.72 -1.40 -0.04
CA GLY A 13 -10.05 -1.32 0.58
C GLY A 13 -11.15 -1.08 -0.46
N PHE A 14 -10.89 -0.21 -1.44
CA PHE A 14 -11.81 0.01 -2.55
C PHE A 14 -11.99 -1.22 -3.41
N LEU A 15 -10.90 -1.90 -3.76
CA LEU A 15 -10.99 -3.11 -4.54
C LEU A 15 -11.73 -4.21 -3.77
N THR A 16 -11.53 -4.29 -2.45
CA THR A 16 -12.31 -5.18 -1.57
C THR A 16 -13.80 -4.85 -1.61
N ALA A 17 -14.17 -3.56 -1.54
CA ALA A 17 -15.55 -3.13 -1.66
C ALA A 17 -16.18 -3.55 -3.01
N GLN A 18 -15.42 -3.44 -4.11
CA GLN A 18 -15.86 -3.93 -5.42
C GLN A 18 -16.07 -5.44 -5.44
N VAL A 19 -15.18 -6.21 -4.80
CA VAL A 19 -15.32 -7.66 -4.62
C VAL A 19 -16.58 -8.01 -3.82
N LEU A 20 -16.81 -7.35 -2.68
CA LEU A 20 -17.99 -7.58 -1.84
C LEU A 20 -19.28 -7.26 -2.61
N LYS A 21 -19.29 -6.14 -3.34
CA LYS A 21 -20.38 -5.78 -4.26
C LYS A 21 -20.64 -6.86 -5.30
N LYS A 22 -19.59 -7.34 -5.96
CA LYS A 22 -19.65 -8.39 -6.99
C LYS A 22 -20.20 -9.71 -6.44
N LEU A 23 -19.91 -10.03 -5.18
CA LEU A 23 -20.41 -11.23 -4.49
C LEU A 23 -21.79 -11.04 -3.85
N GLY A 24 -22.39 -9.85 -3.95
CA GLY A 24 -23.67 -9.54 -3.31
C GLY A 24 -23.62 -9.51 -1.78
N ILE A 25 -22.42 -9.33 -1.20
CA ILE A 25 -22.21 -9.25 0.25
C ILE A 25 -22.38 -7.77 0.65
N PRO A 26 -23.35 -7.43 1.52
CA PRO A 26 -23.56 -6.05 1.97
C PRO A 26 -22.31 -5.48 2.66
N TYR A 27 -21.96 -4.22 2.39
CA TYR A 27 -20.76 -3.62 2.99
C TYR A 27 -20.93 -2.12 3.25
N THR A 28 -20.05 -1.56 4.08
CA THR A 28 -19.88 -0.12 4.27
C THR A 28 -18.39 0.23 4.33
N VAL A 29 -18.01 1.35 3.71
CA VAL A 29 -16.61 1.83 3.64
C VAL A 29 -16.46 3.13 4.42
N PHE A 30 -15.42 3.21 5.26
CA PHE A 30 -15.06 4.38 6.05
C PHE A 30 -13.71 4.94 5.63
N GLU A 31 -13.65 6.26 5.48
CA GLU A 31 -12.43 6.99 5.19
C GLU A 31 -12.17 8.09 6.22
N GLN A 32 -10.92 8.19 6.67
CA GLN A 32 -10.50 9.25 7.59
C GLN A 32 -10.34 10.59 6.88
N ASP A 33 -9.94 10.58 5.61
CA ASP A 33 -9.82 11.80 4.82
C ASP A 33 -11.20 12.44 4.62
N ALA A 34 -11.22 13.78 4.63
CA ALA A 34 -12.46 14.56 4.59
C ALA A 34 -13.13 14.57 3.20
N ALA A 35 -12.35 14.29 2.15
CA ALA A 35 -12.77 14.27 0.76
C ALA A 35 -11.75 13.47 -0.09
N LEU A 36 -12.14 13.15 -1.32
CA LEU A 36 -11.30 12.44 -2.31
C LEU A 36 -9.97 13.16 -2.62
N ASP A 37 -10.01 14.49 -2.66
CA ASP A 37 -8.89 15.37 -2.99
C ASP A 37 -8.24 15.99 -1.74
N ALA A 38 -8.51 15.45 -0.55
CA ALA A 38 -8.00 15.97 0.71
C ALA A 38 -6.46 15.93 0.81
N ARG A 39 -5.79 15.12 -0.03
CA ARG A 39 -4.34 15.05 -0.12
C ARG A 39 -3.88 15.38 -1.56
N PRO A 40 -2.89 16.27 -1.72
CA PRO A 40 -2.30 16.51 -3.04
C PRO A 40 -1.63 15.24 -3.57
N ARG A 41 -1.69 15.07 -4.89
CA ARG A 41 -1.16 13.90 -5.62
C ARG A 41 0.35 14.06 -5.83
N ASP A 42 1.11 13.12 -5.25
CA ASP A 42 2.57 13.23 -5.24
C ASP A 42 3.30 11.99 -5.82
N TRP A 43 2.60 10.87 -6.12
CA TRP A 43 3.21 9.57 -6.52
C TRP A 43 2.36 8.71 -7.48
N ASP A 44 3.02 7.90 -8.31
CA ASP A 44 2.42 6.89 -9.22
C ASP A 44 2.85 5.46 -8.86
N PHE A 45 1.99 4.47 -9.14
CA PHE A 45 2.28 3.05 -8.91
C PHE A 45 2.26 2.23 -10.20
N GLY A 46 3.25 1.36 -10.36
CA GLY A 46 3.25 0.36 -11.42
C GLY A 46 2.43 -0.88 -11.03
N ILE A 47 1.48 -1.27 -11.88
CA ILE A 47 0.76 -2.54 -11.79
C ILE A 47 1.29 -3.44 -12.92
N TYR A 48 1.90 -4.57 -12.56
CA TYR A 48 2.57 -5.46 -13.51
C TYR A 48 1.95 -6.86 -13.46
N TRP A 49 2.37 -7.72 -12.53
CA TRP A 49 1.81 -9.08 -12.47
C TRP A 49 0.40 -9.09 -11.89
N ALA A 50 -0.01 -8.03 -11.17
CA ALA A 50 -1.33 -7.94 -10.59
C ALA A 50 -2.42 -7.47 -11.58
N GLN A 51 -2.09 -7.25 -12.87
CA GLN A 51 -3.08 -6.85 -13.88
C GLN A 51 -4.20 -7.89 -14.05
N THR A 52 -3.84 -9.17 -14.11
CA THR A 52 -4.81 -10.27 -14.21
C THR A 52 -5.73 -10.35 -12.98
N PRO A 53 -5.21 -10.48 -11.74
CA PRO A 53 -6.08 -10.51 -10.57
C PRO A 53 -6.88 -9.21 -10.36
N LEU A 54 -6.36 -8.05 -10.78
CA LEU A 54 -7.11 -6.80 -10.75
C LEU A 54 -8.39 -6.89 -11.59
N ALA A 55 -8.29 -7.40 -12.82
CA ALA A 55 -9.45 -7.56 -13.69
C ALA A 55 -10.51 -8.50 -13.09
N ASP A 56 -10.07 -9.56 -12.39
CA ASP A 56 -10.97 -10.50 -11.71
C ASP A 56 -11.70 -9.90 -10.51
N CYS A 57 -11.10 -8.91 -9.86
CA CYS A 57 -11.68 -8.17 -8.74
C CYS A 57 -12.74 -7.15 -9.15
N LEU A 58 -12.68 -6.66 -10.38
CA LEU A 58 -13.59 -5.61 -10.85
C LEU A 58 -14.91 -6.20 -11.38
N PRO A 59 -16.05 -5.53 -11.14
CA PRO A 59 -17.30 -5.83 -11.82
C PRO A 59 -17.17 -5.62 -13.34
N PRO A 60 -17.90 -6.38 -14.18
CA PRO A 60 -17.82 -6.27 -15.64
C PRO A 60 -18.11 -4.86 -16.17
N GLU A 61 -18.91 -4.08 -15.43
CA GLU A 61 -19.25 -2.70 -15.78
C GLU A 61 -18.15 -1.68 -15.45
N ILE A 62 -17.10 -2.05 -14.70
CA ILE A 62 -15.94 -1.19 -14.44
C ILE A 62 -14.86 -1.52 -15.46
N THR A 63 -14.82 -0.73 -16.55
CA THR A 63 -13.77 -0.75 -17.57
C THR A 63 -12.52 -0.02 -17.09
N GLU A 64 -11.36 -0.19 -17.75
CA GLU A 64 -10.14 0.62 -17.48
C GLU A 64 -10.40 2.13 -17.48
N GLU A 65 -11.32 2.59 -18.35
CA GLU A 65 -11.74 3.99 -18.44
C GLU A 65 -12.57 4.44 -17.22
N ARG A 66 -13.33 3.51 -16.60
CA ARG A 66 -14.05 3.74 -15.35
C ARG A 66 -13.19 3.58 -14.11
N VAL A 67 -12.15 2.74 -14.13
CA VAL A 67 -11.16 2.64 -13.02
C VAL A 67 -10.56 4.02 -12.71
N ARG A 68 -10.35 4.86 -13.73
CA ARG A 68 -9.90 6.26 -13.59
C ARG A 68 -10.91 7.19 -12.90
N ALA A 69 -12.16 6.78 -12.76
CA ALA A 69 -13.29 7.59 -12.28
C ALA A 69 -13.99 7.02 -11.03
N THR A 70 -13.55 5.87 -10.51
CA THR A 70 -14.27 5.16 -9.44
C THR A 70 -13.61 5.34 -8.08
N GLN A 71 -14.10 6.33 -7.34
CA GLN A 71 -14.11 6.30 -5.88
C GLN A 71 -15.39 6.97 -5.37
N GLN A 72 -16.17 6.25 -4.55
CA GLN A 72 -17.30 6.80 -3.79
C GLN A 72 -17.24 6.21 -2.40
N PHE A 73 -16.91 7.04 -1.41
CA PHE A 73 -17.03 6.67 -0.01
C PHE A 73 -18.47 6.92 0.44
N GLU A 74 -19.02 6.02 1.26
CA GLU A 74 -20.32 6.26 1.89
C GLU A 74 -20.20 7.29 3.02
N LYS A 75 -19.08 7.29 3.74
CA LYS A 75 -18.84 8.12 4.93
C LYS A 75 -17.39 8.60 5.01
N TYR A 76 -17.19 9.92 5.02
CA TYR A 76 -15.89 10.61 5.14
C TYR A 76 -15.64 11.15 6.55
N GLY A 77 -14.39 11.49 6.86
CA GLY A 77 -14.00 12.06 8.16
C GLY A 77 -14.10 11.06 9.33
N LYS A 78 -14.07 9.77 9.05
CA LYS A 78 -14.29 8.68 10.01
C LYS A 78 -12.97 8.04 10.40
N ARG A 79 -12.22 8.70 11.29
CA ARG A 79 -11.00 8.13 11.86
C ARG A 79 -11.32 7.09 12.93
N LEU A 80 -11.05 5.82 12.67
CA LEU A 80 -11.26 4.72 13.62
C LEU A 80 -10.36 4.88 14.85
N VAL A 81 -10.94 4.75 16.05
CA VAL A 81 -10.24 4.84 17.34
C VAL A 81 -10.52 3.66 18.28
N GLY A 82 -11.53 2.83 18.00
CA GLY A 82 -11.86 1.67 18.83
C GLY A 82 -12.55 0.55 18.06
N ILE A 83 -12.29 -0.69 18.47
CA ILE A 83 -12.90 -1.90 17.91
C ILE A 83 -13.33 -2.81 19.06
N GLU A 84 -14.62 -3.11 19.13
CA GLU A 84 -15.20 -4.09 20.05
C GLU A 84 -15.91 -5.19 19.25
N THR A 85 -15.92 -6.42 19.73
CA THR A 85 -16.62 -7.54 19.05
C THR A 85 -17.13 -8.55 20.05
N ASN A 86 -18.29 -9.13 19.75
CA ASN A 86 -18.88 -10.24 20.51
C ASN A 86 -18.75 -11.59 19.76
N GLY A 87 -17.92 -11.66 18.72
CA GLY A 87 -17.71 -12.84 17.90
C GLY A 87 -18.77 -13.08 16.81
N LYS A 88 -19.77 -12.19 16.69
CA LYS A 88 -20.75 -12.15 15.60
C LYS A 88 -20.89 -10.78 14.96
N ILE A 89 -20.79 -9.75 15.79
CA ILE A 89 -20.88 -8.35 15.39
C ILE A 89 -19.62 -7.64 15.90
N VAL A 90 -18.98 -6.89 15.01
CA VAL A 90 -17.93 -5.93 15.31
C VAL A 90 -18.51 -4.52 15.36
N THR A 91 -18.18 -3.77 16.40
CA THR A 91 -18.51 -2.36 16.58
C THR A 91 -17.25 -1.53 16.39
N ALA A 92 -17.24 -0.69 15.36
CA ALA A 92 -16.22 0.31 15.09
C ALA A 92 -16.58 1.64 15.75
N THR A 93 -15.67 2.24 16.51
CA THR A 93 -15.82 3.56 17.14
C THR A 93 -14.88 4.58 16.47
N PHE A 94 -15.40 5.75 16.13
CA PHE A 94 -14.66 6.81 15.42
C PHE A 94 -14.35 8.01 16.33
N GLU A 95 -13.35 8.81 15.96
CA GLU A 95 -12.89 9.97 16.72
C GLU A 95 -13.99 11.00 17.02
N ASP A 96 -14.96 11.16 16.12
CA ASP A 96 -16.11 12.04 16.29
C ASP A 96 -17.17 11.50 17.27
N GLY A 97 -16.89 10.36 17.93
CA GLY A 97 -17.78 9.69 18.88
C GLY A 97 -18.84 8.81 18.24
N THR A 98 -18.93 8.76 16.91
CA THR A 98 -19.89 7.89 16.22
C THR A 98 -19.46 6.42 16.25
N GLN A 99 -20.43 5.51 16.11
CA GLN A 99 -20.22 4.07 16.11
C GLN A 99 -20.97 3.40 14.98
N GLU A 100 -20.39 2.33 14.42
CA GLU A 100 -20.99 1.53 13.36
C GLU A 100 -20.79 0.05 13.63
N GLN A 101 -21.77 -0.76 13.22
CA GLN A 101 -21.79 -2.20 13.50
C GLN A 101 -21.84 -3.02 12.22
N GLY A 102 -21.10 -4.13 12.24
CA GLY A 102 -20.98 -5.01 11.09
C GLY A 102 -20.61 -6.44 11.44
N GLY A 103 -20.59 -7.32 10.44
CA GLY A 103 -20.23 -8.74 10.62
C GLY A 103 -18.74 -9.01 10.47
N LEU A 104 -18.02 -8.11 9.81
CA LEU A 104 -16.59 -8.19 9.53
C LEU A 104 -16.01 -6.78 9.51
N LEU A 105 -14.81 -6.53 10.04
CA LEU A 105 -14.08 -5.29 9.86
C LEU A 105 -12.79 -5.55 9.08
N ILE A 106 -12.55 -4.79 8.01
CA ILE A 106 -11.37 -4.89 7.13
C ILE A 106 -10.56 -3.62 7.26
N GLY A 107 -9.33 -3.69 7.75
CA GLY A 107 -8.39 -2.56 7.72
C GLY A 107 -7.62 -2.53 6.40
N ALA A 108 -7.62 -1.40 5.69
CA ALA A 108 -6.92 -1.25 4.41
C ALA A 108 -6.31 0.15 4.25
N GLU A 109 -5.19 0.31 3.54
CA GLU A 109 -4.57 1.63 3.23
C GLU A 109 -4.25 1.74 1.74
N ALA A 110 -4.16 2.97 1.20
CA ALA A 110 -3.50 3.27 -0.07
C ALA A 110 -3.50 4.77 -0.43
N HIS A 111 -2.87 5.05 -1.58
CA HIS A 111 -2.75 6.31 -2.31
C HIS A 111 -3.17 6.08 -3.78
N GLU A 112 -3.74 7.09 -4.45
CA GLU A 112 -4.31 7.02 -5.82
C GLU A 112 -3.57 7.89 -6.86
N CYS A 113 -3.74 7.57 -8.17
CA CYS A 113 -3.35 8.35 -9.34
C CYS A 113 -4.50 8.48 -10.38
N SER A 114 -4.61 9.63 -11.06
CA SER A 114 -5.35 9.77 -12.33
C SER A 114 -4.63 10.68 -13.34
N ASP A 115 -4.81 10.39 -14.63
CA ASP A 115 -3.98 10.85 -15.76
C ASP A 115 -4.84 11.58 -16.80
N SER A 116 -4.64 12.90 -16.97
CA SER A 116 -5.19 13.65 -18.14
C SER A 116 -4.42 14.93 -18.51
N THR A 117 -3.17 15.13 -18.06
CA THR A 117 -2.48 16.42 -18.18
C THR A 117 -1.53 16.50 -19.40
N PRO A 118 -1.59 17.56 -20.23
CA PRO A 118 -0.70 17.76 -21.39
C PRO A 118 0.80 17.83 -21.04
N SER A 119 1.68 17.47 -21.99
CA SER A 119 3.15 17.37 -21.82
C SER A 119 3.88 18.60 -21.30
N SER A 120 3.27 19.79 -21.40
CA SER A 120 3.82 21.04 -20.88
C SER A 120 3.57 21.27 -19.38
N GLU A 121 2.80 20.41 -18.72
CA GLU A 121 2.42 20.50 -17.30
C GLU A 121 2.94 19.29 -16.49
N TRP A 122 3.98 18.62 -16.99
CA TRP A 122 4.47 17.39 -16.37
C TRP A 122 5.24 17.68 -15.09
N THR A 123 4.71 17.17 -13.99
CA THR A 123 5.40 17.15 -12.70
C THR A 123 6.28 15.91 -12.64
N PHE A 124 7.57 16.11 -12.35
CA PHE A 124 8.50 15.02 -12.12
C PHE A 124 8.75 14.87 -10.62
N THR A 125 8.49 13.69 -10.07
CA THR A 125 8.87 13.34 -8.70
C THR A 125 10.24 12.68 -8.70
N LEU A 126 11.20 13.29 -8.00
CA LEU A 126 12.52 12.71 -7.77
C LEU A 126 12.56 12.06 -6.40
N MET A 127 12.87 10.77 -6.35
CA MET A 127 13.08 10.04 -5.11
C MET A 127 14.57 9.79 -4.89
N VAL A 128 15.05 10.10 -3.70
CA VAL A 128 16.37 9.66 -3.23
C VAL A 128 16.24 9.15 -1.80
N SER A 129 16.82 7.98 -1.57
CA SER A 129 16.88 7.32 -0.27
C SER A 129 18.34 7.11 0.11
N TRP A 130 18.64 7.16 1.41
CA TRP A 130 19.96 6.88 1.94
C TRP A 130 19.82 6.28 3.34
N ASN A 131 20.80 5.47 3.73
CA ASN A 131 20.87 4.97 5.10
C ASN A 131 21.40 6.09 6.00
N ASP A 132 20.68 6.40 7.07
CA ASP A 132 21.13 7.33 8.09
C ASP A 132 22.07 6.62 9.08
N TYR A 133 23.29 6.32 8.65
CA TYR A 133 24.29 5.59 9.45
C TYR A 133 24.94 6.42 10.57
N ASN A 134 24.58 7.69 10.77
CA ASN A 134 25.15 8.48 11.88
C ASN A 134 24.40 8.33 13.21
N ASP A 135 23.37 7.48 13.27
CA ASP A 135 22.65 7.14 14.51
C ASP A 135 22.87 5.67 14.90
N PHE A 136 24.14 5.24 14.91
CA PHE A 136 24.55 3.95 15.47
C PHE A 136 24.10 3.85 16.93
N TYR A 137 23.15 2.95 17.23
CA TYR A 137 22.85 2.50 18.60
C TYR A 137 22.71 3.61 19.64
N THR A 138 22.17 4.78 19.27
CA THR A 138 21.64 5.67 20.30
C THR A 138 20.38 4.98 20.80
N THR A 139 20.41 4.57 22.06
CA THR A 139 19.24 4.13 22.84
C THR A 139 18.19 5.25 23.00
N THR A 140 18.25 6.29 22.18
CA THR A 140 17.32 7.40 22.17
C THR A 140 16.24 7.13 21.14
N THR A 141 15.01 7.02 21.64
CA THR A 141 13.76 7.05 20.90
C THR A 141 13.51 8.36 20.14
N GLU A 142 14.53 9.22 19.97
CA GLU A 142 14.39 10.52 19.33
C GLU A 142 14.45 10.36 17.81
N ILE A 143 13.39 10.81 17.14
CA ILE A 143 13.32 10.90 15.69
C ILE A 143 14.38 11.93 15.26
N PRO A 144 15.31 11.61 14.33
CA PRO A 144 16.32 12.57 13.88
C PRO A 144 15.66 13.88 13.46
N ASN A 145 16.21 15.02 13.88
CA ASN A 145 15.72 16.32 13.43
C ASN A 145 16.01 16.48 11.94
N ILE A 146 15.04 16.12 11.11
CA ILE A 146 15.12 16.15 9.64
C ILE A 146 15.27 17.58 9.10
N GLY A 147 14.90 18.59 9.89
CA GLY A 147 14.91 20.00 9.53
C GLY A 147 13.62 20.46 8.85
N SER A 148 13.59 21.71 8.41
CA SER A 148 12.49 22.27 7.61
C SER A 148 12.47 21.67 6.19
N LYS A 149 11.38 21.87 5.43
CA LYS A 149 11.31 21.48 4.01
C LYS A 149 12.56 21.94 3.20
N PRO A 150 12.99 23.21 3.26
CA PRO A 150 14.23 23.65 2.61
C PRO A 150 15.47 22.85 3.04
N GLU A 151 15.56 22.47 4.31
CA GLU A 151 16.71 21.70 4.82
C GLU A 151 16.71 20.25 4.28
N ILE A 152 15.54 19.63 4.13
CA ILE A 152 15.41 18.31 3.50
C ILE A 152 15.89 18.36 2.05
N LEU A 153 15.43 19.36 1.28
CA LEU A 153 15.85 19.54 -0.11
C LEU A 153 17.36 19.81 -0.20
N ARG A 154 17.92 20.64 0.69
CA ARG A 154 19.36 20.90 0.76
C ARG A 154 20.15 19.63 1.03
N LYS A 155 19.70 18.77 1.96
CA LYS A 155 20.32 17.46 2.23
C LYS A 155 20.26 16.54 1.01
N ALA A 156 19.11 16.46 0.32
CA ALA A 156 18.97 15.68 -0.89
C ALA A 156 19.92 16.15 -2.02
N LYS A 157 19.97 17.47 -2.28
CA LYS A 157 20.91 18.06 -3.24
C LYS A 157 22.37 17.81 -2.86
N ALA A 158 22.70 17.83 -1.57
CA ALA A 158 24.05 17.53 -1.08
C ALA A 158 24.44 16.06 -1.34
N GLN A 159 23.53 15.11 -1.10
CA GLN A 159 23.75 13.69 -1.43
C GLN A 159 23.95 13.49 -2.94
N ALA A 160 23.15 14.19 -3.76
CA ALA A 160 23.20 14.08 -5.21
C ALA A 160 24.52 14.57 -5.84
N GLN A 161 25.35 15.34 -5.11
CA GLN A 161 26.68 15.73 -5.60
C GLN A 161 27.61 14.53 -5.87
N ARG A 162 27.32 13.38 -5.23
CA ARG A 162 28.06 12.11 -5.41
C ARG A 162 27.61 11.34 -6.65
N PHE A 163 26.51 11.74 -7.29
CA PHE A 163 25.95 11.03 -8.43
C PHE A 163 26.74 11.33 -9.71
N GLY A 164 26.73 10.36 -10.63
CA GLY A 164 27.17 10.58 -12.00
C GLY A 164 26.15 11.40 -12.79
N GLU A 165 26.58 11.95 -13.93
CA GLU A 165 25.65 12.61 -14.85
C GLU A 165 24.75 11.57 -15.56
N PRO A 166 23.50 11.93 -15.91
CA PRO A 166 22.87 13.26 -15.76
C PRO A 166 22.21 13.49 -14.39
N PHE A 167 22.21 12.51 -13.48
CA PHE A 167 21.45 12.57 -12.23
C PHE A 167 21.86 13.72 -11.33
N ARG A 168 23.16 14.04 -11.26
CA ARG A 168 23.64 15.18 -10.49
C ARG A 168 23.09 16.50 -11.02
N SER A 169 23.15 16.72 -12.34
CA SER A 169 22.58 17.92 -12.97
C SER A 169 21.07 18.01 -12.79
N ILE A 170 20.34 16.90 -12.87
CA ILE A 170 18.90 16.84 -12.60
C ILE A 170 18.58 17.32 -11.18
N TRP A 171 19.28 16.80 -10.16
CA TRP A 171 19.09 17.23 -8.76
C TRP A 171 19.46 18.70 -8.52
N ASN A 172 20.50 19.20 -9.20
CA ASN A 172 20.89 20.61 -9.11
C ASN A 172 19.85 21.55 -9.74
N ALA A 173 19.11 21.09 -10.76
CA ALA A 173 18.09 21.87 -11.44
C ALA A 173 16.75 21.98 -10.66
N VAL A 174 16.57 21.20 -9.59
CA VAL A 174 15.37 21.27 -8.74
C VAL A 174 15.28 22.66 -8.11
N PRO A 175 14.17 23.41 -8.23
CA PRO A 175 14.00 24.72 -7.58
C PRO A 175 14.13 24.63 -6.05
N ASP A 176 14.67 25.65 -5.39
CA ASP A 176 14.88 25.67 -3.93
C ASP A 176 13.56 25.71 -3.14
N ASP A 177 12.46 26.11 -3.79
CA ASP A 177 11.10 26.15 -3.26
C ASP A 177 10.25 24.94 -3.68
N ALA A 178 10.86 23.93 -4.34
CA ALA A 178 10.15 22.74 -4.76
C ALA A 178 9.49 22.02 -3.57
N PRO A 179 8.27 21.49 -3.76
CA PRO A 179 7.64 20.61 -2.78
C PRO A 179 8.57 19.45 -2.43
N VAL A 180 8.68 19.15 -1.14
CA VAL A 180 9.51 18.07 -0.63
C VAL A 180 8.81 17.35 0.49
N TRP A 181 8.96 16.04 0.47
CA TRP A 181 8.42 15.12 1.45
C TRP A 181 9.58 14.29 2.00
N TYR A 182 9.49 13.99 3.28
CA TYR A 182 10.39 13.07 3.94
C TYR A 182 9.54 11.98 4.56
N ASN A 183 9.94 10.73 4.33
CA ASN A 183 9.33 9.60 5.00
C ASN A 183 10.42 8.71 5.59
N ARG A 184 10.28 8.37 6.88
CA ARG A 184 11.11 7.34 7.48
C ARG A 184 10.48 6.01 7.08
N LEU A 185 11.15 5.31 6.18
CA LEU A 185 10.63 4.05 5.68
C LEU A 185 10.63 3.01 6.81
N SER A 186 9.47 2.38 7.00
CA SER A 186 9.26 1.30 7.95
C SER A 186 8.62 0.13 7.25
N SER A 187 9.01 -1.06 7.65
CA SER A 187 8.40 -2.32 7.24
C SER A 187 8.08 -3.16 8.46
N TRP A 188 7.14 -4.09 8.30
CA TRP A 188 6.81 -5.05 9.33
C TRP A 188 6.58 -6.42 8.68
N PRO A 189 7.50 -7.40 8.89
CA PRO A 189 7.27 -8.75 8.40
C PRO A 189 5.94 -9.27 8.91
N THR A 190 5.06 -9.69 8.01
CA THR A 190 3.71 -10.15 8.38
C THR A 190 3.79 -11.27 9.40
N GLU A 191 3.02 -11.13 10.48
CA GLU A 191 2.83 -12.12 11.53
C GLU A 191 1.35 -12.53 11.53
N GLU A 192 1.06 -13.68 12.13
CA GLU A 192 -0.32 -14.08 12.40
C GLU A 192 -1.00 -13.05 13.32
N TRP A 193 -2.26 -12.72 13.03
CA TRP A 193 -3.05 -11.80 13.85
C TRP A 193 -4.27 -12.48 14.46
N ASP A 194 -4.71 -11.97 15.62
CA ASP A 194 -6.00 -12.34 16.20
C ASP A 194 -7.13 -11.73 15.37
N ASN A 195 -7.72 -12.55 14.50
CA ASN A 195 -8.84 -12.18 13.62
C ASN A 195 -10.19 -12.07 14.37
N ARG A 196 -10.16 -12.12 15.71
CA ARG A 196 -11.33 -12.05 16.58
C ARG A 196 -12.39 -13.08 16.21
N ASN A 197 -11.95 -14.31 16.00
CA ASN A 197 -12.78 -15.45 15.62
C ASN A 197 -13.57 -15.19 14.32
N GLY A 198 -12.88 -14.69 13.30
CA GLY A 198 -13.40 -14.47 11.96
C GLY A 198 -14.25 -13.22 11.79
N THR A 199 -14.10 -12.22 12.67
CA THR A 199 -14.86 -10.95 12.61
C THR A 199 -13.99 -9.75 12.25
N VAL A 200 -12.67 -9.90 12.19
CA VAL A 200 -11.73 -8.85 11.82
C VAL A 200 -10.63 -9.45 10.96
N THR A 201 -10.22 -8.77 9.88
CA THR A 201 -9.04 -9.16 9.09
C THR A 201 -8.30 -7.94 8.56
N LEU A 202 -7.09 -8.16 8.03
CA LEU A 202 -6.20 -7.12 7.51
C LEU A 202 -5.93 -7.34 6.02
N ILE A 203 -5.76 -6.26 5.26
CA ILE A 203 -5.42 -6.32 3.83
C ILE A 203 -4.50 -5.17 3.40
N GLY A 204 -3.68 -5.39 2.36
CA GLY A 204 -2.75 -4.38 1.87
C GLY A 204 -1.68 -4.03 2.92
N ASP A 205 -1.30 -2.77 3.00
CA ASP A 205 -0.27 -2.30 3.95
C ASP A 205 -0.68 -2.48 5.43
N ALA A 206 -1.97 -2.68 5.73
CA ALA A 206 -2.39 -3.05 7.07
C ALA A 206 -1.93 -4.47 7.46
N ALA A 207 -1.77 -5.38 6.50
CA ALA A 207 -1.32 -6.74 6.72
C ALA A 207 0.18 -6.94 6.47
N HIS A 208 0.73 -6.25 5.47
CA HIS A 208 2.09 -6.48 4.99
C HIS A 208 2.78 -5.18 4.53
N PRO A 209 3.00 -4.19 5.43
CA PRO A 209 3.66 -2.95 5.06
C PRO A 209 5.13 -3.23 4.71
N MET A 210 5.52 -2.87 3.49
CA MET A 210 6.83 -3.23 2.92
C MET A 210 7.55 -2.03 2.32
N LEU A 211 8.88 -2.11 2.27
CA LEU A 211 9.69 -1.05 1.66
C LEU A 211 9.48 -0.99 0.13
N PRO A 212 9.46 0.22 -0.47
CA PRO A 212 9.06 0.41 -1.87
C PRO A 212 10.09 -0.07 -2.90
N HIS A 213 11.29 -0.48 -2.47
CA HIS A 213 12.45 -0.74 -3.33
C HIS A 213 12.25 -1.85 -4.36
N ARG A 214 11.23 -2.71 -4.20
CA ARG A 214 10.84 -3.72 -5.20
C ARG A 214 9.60 -3.35 -6.03
N GLY A 215 8.91 -2.26 -5.69
CA GLY A 215 7.63 -1.87 -6.29
C GLY A 215 6.49 -2.87 -6.07
N GLN A 216 6.50 -3.65 -4.97
CA GLN A 216 5.59 -4.78 -4.77
C GLN A 216 4.36 -4.53 -3.90
N GLY A 217 4.27 -3.38 -3.21
CA GLY A 217 3.18 -3.11 -2.26
C GLY A 217 1.79 -3.24 -2.89
N LEU A 218 1.48 -2.40 -3.88
CA LEU A 218 0.18 -2.40 -4.53
C LEU A 218 -0.17 -3.74 -5.21
N ASN A 219 0.82 -4.43 -5.78
CA ASN A 219 0.57 -5.69 -6.46
C ASN A 219 0.21 -6.80 -5.44
N ASN A 220 0.92 -6.86 -4.30
CA ASN A 220 0.57 -7.75 -3.19
C ASN A 220 -0.80 -7.41 -2.60
N ALA A 221 -1.14 -6.13 -2.49
CA ALA A 221 -2.45 -5.71 -2.03
C ALA A 221 -3.57 -6.21 -2.97
N ILE A 222 -3.43 -6.02 -4.30
CA ILE A 222 -4.37 -6.53 -5.30
C ILE A 222 -4.48 -8.06 -5.22
N HIS A 223 -3.34 -8.76 -5.08
CA HIS A 223 -3.34 -10.22 -4.90
C HIS A 223 -4.11 -10.65 -3.66
N GLY A 224 -3.89 -9.97 -2.53
CA GLY A 224 -4.64 -10.20 -1.30
C GLY A 224 -6.14 -10.08 -1.53
N VAL A 225 -6.58 -9.05 -2.27
CA VAL A 225 -8.00 -8.86 -2.58
C VAL A 225 -8.55 -9.99 -3.45
N ALA A 226 -7.80 -10.45 -4.46
CA ALA A 226 -8.21 -11.57 -5.30
C ALA A 226 -8.25 -12.91 -4.55
N SER A 227 -7.32 -13.12 -3.62
CA SER A 227 -7.30 -14.26 -2.71
C SER A 227 -8.54 -14.25 -1.79
N LEU A 228 -8.84 -13.09 -1.19
CA LEU A 228 -10.03 -12.88 -0.37
C LEU A 228 -11.32 -13.11 -1.18
N GLN A 229 -11.41 -12.61 -2.41
CA GLN A 229 -12.55 -12.85 -3.30
C GLN A 229 -12.79 -14.34 -3.51
N SER A 230 -11.72 -15.08 -3.81
CA SER A 230 -11.84 -16.52 -4.07
C SER A 230 -12.27 -17.27 -2.81
N ALA A 231 -11.67 -16.94 -1.67
CA ALA A 231 -12.05 -17.53 -0.39
C ALA A 231 -13.51 -17.22 -0.01
N LEU A 232 -13.95 -15.98 -0.16
CA LEU A 232 -15.35 -15.58 0.10
C LEU A 232 -16.31 -16.30 -0.84
N ARG A 233 -16.05 -16.32 -2.15
CA ARG A 233 -16.90 -17.01 -3.11
C ARG A 233 -17.12 -18.49 -2.75
N ASP A 234 -16.06 -19.16 -2.29
CA ASP A 234 -16.06 -20.61 -2.11
C ASP A 234 -16.45 -21.06 -0.69
N ARG A 235 -16.33 -20.16 0.32
CA ARG A 235 -16.45 -20.50 1.75
C ARG A 235 -17.30 -19.54 2.58
N TYR A 236 -17.89 -18.51 1.99
CA TYR A 236 -18.84 -17.63 2.68
C TYR A 236 -20.17 -18.35 2.94
N GLU A 237 -20.61 -18.39 4.18
CA GLU A 237 -21.82 -19.10 4.62
C GLU A 237 -22.78 -18.12 5.33
N PRO A 238 -23.66 -17.41 4.60
CA PRO A 238 -24.46 -16.31 5.15
C PRO A 238 -25.40 -16.72 6.30
N ASP A 239 -25.81 -17.99 6.34
CA ASP A 239 -26.71 -18.53 7.37
C ASP A 239 -25.96 -19.12 8.59
N ASP A 240 -24.62 -19.17 8.56
CA ASP A 240 -23.80 -19.66 9.67
C ASP A 240 -23.68 -18.61 10.81
N ALA A 241 -23.37 -19.06 12.02
CA ALA A 241 -23.11 -18.18 13.16
C ALA A 241 -21.85 -17.32 12.97
N GLN A 242 -20.89 -17.76 12.15
CA GLN A 242 -19.63 -17.09 11.80
C GLN A 242 -19.43 -17.11 10.27
N PRO A 243 -20.21 -16.31 9.51
CA PRO A 243 -20.32 -16.43 8.04
C PRO A 243 -19.00 -16.35 7.27
N PHE A 244 -18.01 -15.63 7.81
CA PHE A 244 -16.74 -15.35 7.15
C PHE A 244 -15.61 -16.28 7.59
N LYS A 245 -15.76 -17.04 8.67
CA LYS A 245 -14.63 -17.68 9.35
C LYS A 245 -13.84 -18.62 8.44
N ARG A 246 -14.52 -19.52 7.72
CA ARG A 246 -13.87 -20.47 6.81
C ARG A 246 -13.18 -19.77 5.64
N ALA A 247 -13.75 -18.68 5.15
CA ALA A 247 -13.13 -17.88 4.10
C ALA A 247 -11.87 -17.16 4.61
N LEU A 248 -11.93 -16.58 5.81
CA LEU A 248 -10.79 -15.89 6.41
C LEU A 248 -9.66 -16.86 6.77
N GLU A 249 -9.94 -18.05 7.26
CA GLU A 249 -8.89 -19.07 7.50
C GLU A 249 -8.06 -19.38 6.22
N VAL A 250 -8.71 -19.43 5.05
CA VAL A 250 -8.03 -19.63 3.76
C VAL A 250 -7.26 -18.38 3.33
N TYR A 251 -7.89 -17.21 3.40
CA TYR A 251 -7.27 -15.95 2.99
C TYR A 251 -6.05 -15.58 3.87
N GLU A 252 -6.20 -15.68 5.19
CA GLU A 252 -5.19 -15.23 6.14
C GLU A 252 -3.95 -16.13 6.11
N SER A 253 -4.12 -17.45 5.95
CA SER A 253 -2.98 -18.37 5.83
C SER A 253 -2.11 -18.07 4.59
N ASP A 254 -2.72 -17.77 3.44
CA ASP A 254 -1.99 -17.30 2.25
C ASP A 254 -1.28 -15.96 2.50
N VAL A 255 -1.99 -14.98 3.08
CA VAL A 255 -1.42 -13.65 3.32
C VAL A 255 -0.30 -13.66 4.35
N TRP A 256 -0.38 -14.48 5.40
CA TRP A 256 0.68 -14.61 6.40
C TRP A 256 1.99 -15.11 5.78
N GLU A 257 1.92 -16.19 4.99
CA GLU A 257 3.11 -16.75 4.36
C GLU A 257 3.67 -15.81 3.28
N ARG A 258 2.83 -15.45 2.30
CA ARG A 258 3.26 -14.67 1.12
C ARG A 258 3.59 -13.22 1.48
N GLY A 259 2.81 -12.61 2.37
CA GLY A 259 3.05 -11.25 2.86
C GLY A 259 4.38 -11.16 3.62
N ARG A 260 4.67 -12.12 4.50
CA ARG A 260 5.94 -12.20 5.22
C ARG A 260 7.12 -12.31 4.27
N GLU A 261 7.05 -13.23 3.31
CA GLU A 261 8.10 -13.38 2.30
C GLU A 261 8.32 -12.08 1.53
N ALA A 262 7.25 -11.44 1.05
CA ALA A 262 7.32 -10.20 0.28
C ALA A 262 7.94 -9.04 1.06
N VAL A 263 7.65 -8.92 2.36
CA VAL A 263 8.24 -7.89 3.23
C VAL A 263 9.73 -8.14 3.42
N ILE A 264 10.12 -9.35 3.85
CA ILE A 264 11.55 -9.71 4.08
C ILE A 264 12.36 -9.47 2.81
N MET A 265 11.85 -9.94 1.68
CA MET A 265 12.44 -9.74 0.37
C MET A 265 12.61 -8.26 -0.01
N SER A 266 11.65 -7.40 0.39
CA SER A 266 11.71 -5.97 0.15
C SER A 266 12.75 -5.28 1.03
N ASP A 267 12.91 -5.75 2.27
CA ASP A 267 13.95 -5.31 3.20
C ASP A 267 15.36 -5.67 2.70
N GLU A 268 15.56 -6.92 2.27
CA GLU A 268 16.82 -7.37 1.69
C GLU A 268 17.20 -6.55 0.45
N ASN A 269 16.23 -6.26 -0.42
CA ASN A 269 16.47 -5.45 -1.61
C ASN A 269 16.75 -3.99 -1.24
N ALA A 270 16.04 -3.43 -0.26
CA ALA A 270 16.31 -2.10 0.27
C ALA A 270 17.74 -2.00 0.79
N GLU A 271 18.20 -2.99 1.57
CA GLU A 271 19.57 -3.01 2.06
C GLU A 271 20.57 -3.15 0.90
N ALA A 272 20.28 -4.00 -0.07
CA ALA A 272 21.16 -4.23 -1.21
C ALA A 272 21.38 -2.96 -2.04
N VAL A 273 20.33 -2.19 -2.36
CA VAL A 273 20.47 -0.97 -3.18
C VAL A 273 21.21 0.16 -2.47
N HIS A 274 21.28 0.13 -1.13
CA HIS A 274 22.04 1.10 -0.33
C HIS A 274 23.44 0.61 0.08
N ASN A 275 23.80 -0.63 -0.24
CA ASN A 275 25.09 -1.21 0.07
C ASN A 275 25.78 -1.69 -1.21
N TRP A 276 26.75 -0.91 -1.70
CA TRP A 276 27.45 -1.18 -2.96
C TRP A 276 28.04 -2.59 -3.06
N GLU A 277 28.60 -3.12 -1.97
CA GLU A 277 29.18 -4.47 -1.95
C GLU A 277 28.12 -5.57 -2.05
N LYS A 278 26.94 -5.36 -1.44
CA LYS A 278 25.79 -6.25 -1.58
C LYS A 278 25.15 -6.12 -2.97
N LEU A 279 24.97 -4.89 -3.47
CA LEU A 279 24.41 -4.62 -4.79
C LEU A 279 25.19 -5.35 -5.88
N LYS A 280 26.53 -5.25 -5.90
CA LYS A 280 27.38 -5.95 -6.87
C LYS A 280 27.19 -7.47 -6.90
N LYS A 281 26.74 -8.05 -5.78
CA LYS A 281 26.50 -9.49 -5.64
C LYS A 281 25.08 -9.89 -6.02
N SER A 282 24.14 -8.95 -6.10
CA SER A 282 22.73 -9.20 -6.33
C SER A 282 22.44 -9.69 -7.76
N PRO A 283 21.35 -10.45 -7.98
CA PRO A 283 20.92 -10.83 -9.32
C PRO A 283 20.66 -9.62 -10.24
N LEU A 284 20.12 -8.53 -9.69
CA LEU A 284 19.86 -7.27 -10.42
C LEU A 284 21.13 -6.76 -11.10
N PHE A 285 22.24 -6.67 -10.35
CA PHE A 285 23.50 -6.16 -10.88
C PHE A 285 24.18 -7.16 -11.83
N LYS A 286 24.13 -8.45 -11.52
CA LYS A 286 24.80 -9.50 -12.34
C LYS A 286 24.10 -9.79 -13.66
N LEU A 287 22.76 -9.68 -13.70
CA LEU A 287 21.96 -10.00 -14.87
C LEU A 287 21.57 -8.75 -15.67
N GLY A 288 21.25 -7.64 -14.99
CA GLY A 288 20.73 -6.41 -15.61
C GLY A 288 21.77 -5.55 -16.34
N ILE A 289 23.07 -5.80 -16.17
CA ILE A 289 24.15 -5.03 -16.80
C ILE A 289 24.70 -5.73 -18.05
N LYS A 290 24.24 -6.94 -18.40
CA LYS A 290 24.62 -7.54 -19.68
C LYS A 290 23.93 -6.75 -20.79
N PRO A 291 24.66 -6.02 -21.65
CA PRO A 291 24.06 -5.40 -22.82
C PRO A 291 23.37 -6.49 -23.60
N ARG A 292 22.14 -6.22 -24.06
CA ARG A 292 21.52 -7.07 -25.08
C ARG A 292 22.44 -6.96 -26.29
N VAL A 293 23.26 -7.99 -26.53
CA VAL A 293 24.04 -8.09 -27.77
C VAL A 293 22.98 -8.25 -28.84
N VAL A 294 22.70 -7.18 -29.57
CA VAL A 294 21.96 -7.26 -30.83
C VAL A 294 22.92 -8.01 -31.74
N GLY A 295 22.66 -9.30 -31.94
CA GLY A 295 23.37 -10.06 -32.96
C GLY A 295 23.01 -9.48 -34.31
N ASP A 296 24.01 -9.21 -35.13
CA ASP A 296 23.82 -8.84 -36.53
C ASP A 296 23.08 -9.98 -37.24
N GLU A 297 21.81 -9.74 -37.60
CA GLU A 297 21.10 -10.49 -38.65
C GLU A 297 21.46 -9.92 -40.03
#